data_AF-A0A7C4T907-F1
#
_entry.id   AF-A0A7C4T907-F1
#
_cell.length_a   1.000
_cell.length_b   1.000
_cell.length_c   1.000
_cell.angle_alpha   90.00
_cell.angle_beta   90.00
_cell.angle_gamma   90.00
#
_symmetry.space_group_name_H-M   'P 1'
#
loop_
_entity.id
_entity.type
_entity.pdbx_description
1 polymer ?
#
loop_
_entity_poly.entity_id
_entity_poly.type
_entity_poly.pdbx_seq_one_letter_code
_entity_poly.pdbx_strand_id
1 'polypeptide(L)'
;MDRYRLVVIAAIGLGLLFLMAGAVLADMSNAVPGANDTQETQIARENLGRVWGPAVAHIGMFFFVSGLFLAALFLEDVDPFVRLFLLILGFVALLLVLANSPTIFG
;
A
#
# COMPACT_ATOMS: atom_id res chain seq x y z
N MET A 1 -25.55 -4.33 6.58
CA MET A 1 -24.11 -4.32 6.90
C MET A 1 -23.84 -3.11 7.78
N ASP A 2 -23.19 -3.30 8.93
CA ASP A 2 -22.89 -2.19 9.85
C ASP A 2 -21.91 -1.18 9.18
N ARG A 3 -22.09 0.11 9.48
CA ARG A 3 -21.30 1.22 8.92
C ARG A 3 -19.81 1.04 9.20
N TYR A 4 -19.45 0.56 10.40
CA TYR A 4 -18.06 0.27 10.75
C TYR A 4 -17.47 -0.85 9.90
N ARG A 5 -18.22 -1.92 9.67
CA ARG A 5 -17.79 -3.03 8.80
C ARG A 5 -17.59 -2.55 7.35
N LEU A 6 -18.44 -1.67 6.85
CA LEU A 6 -18.27 -1.03 5.54
C LEU A 6 -16.98 -0.22 5.45
N VAL A 7 -16.69 0.62 6.46
CA VAL A 7 -15.48 1.45 6.50
C VAL A 7 -14.22 0.58 6.56
N VAL A 8 -14.23 -0.48 7.36
CA VAL A 8 -13.11 -1.43 7.45
C VAL A 8 -12.85 -2.09 6.10
N ILE A 9 -13.88 -2.63 5.46
CA ILE A 9 -13.76 -3.27 4.15
C ILE A 9 -13.26 -2.27 3.11
N ALA A 10 -13.79 -1.03 3.13
CA ALA A 10 -13.35 0.02 2.22
C ALA A 10 -11.87 0.40 2.45
N ALA A 11 -11.43 0.56 3.70
CA ALA A 11 -10.04 0.89 4.02
C ALA A 11 -9.07 -0.20 3.58
N ILE A 12 -9.39 -1.47 3.86
CA ILE A 12 -8.58 -2.62 3.44
C ILE A 12 -8.60 -2.74 1.91
N GLY A 13 -9.78 -2.68 1.29
CA GLY A 13 -9.93 -2.81 -0.16
C GLY A 13 -9.21 -1.71 -0.93
N LEU A 14 -9.36 -0.45 -0.51
CA LEU A 14 -8.61 0.67 -1.07
C LEU A 14 -7.11 0.51 -0.84
N GLY A 15 -6.69 0.09 0.35
CA GLY A 15 -5.28 -0.16 0.65
C GLY A 15 -4.65 -1.18 -0.30
N LEU A 16 -5.35 -2.30 -0.53
CA LEU A 16 -4.92 -3.33 -1.48
C LEU A 16 -4.92 -2.83 -2.93
N LEU A 17 -5.90 -2.02 -3.32
CA LEU A 17 -5.97 -1.44 -4.66
C LEU A 17 -4.79 -0.48 -4.92
N PHE A 18 -4.48 0.41 -3.98
CA PHE A 18 -3.34 1.32 -4.09
C PHE A 18 -2.00 0.57 -4.05
N LEU A 19 -1.89 -0.49 -3.24
CA LEU A 19 -0.73 -1.38 -3.24
C LEU A 19 -0.51 -2.00 -4.63
N MET A 20 -1.57 -2.55 -5.22
CA MET A 20 -1.54 -3.10 -6.57
C MET A 20 -1.15 -2.03 -7.60
N ALA A 21 -1.77 -0.85 -7.54
CA ALA A 21 -1.47 0.25 -8.44
C ALA A 21 0.00 0.70 -8.33
N GLY A 22 0.54 0.84 -7.13
CA GLY A 22 1.94 1.17 -6.90
C GLY A 22 2.90 0.12 -7.45
N ALA A 23 2.58 -1.17 -7.26
CA ALA A 23 3.35 -2.27 -7.82
C ALA A 23 3.33 -2.27 -9.35
N VAL A 24 2.17 -2.03 -9.97
CA VAL A 24 2.04 -1.93 -11.44
C VAL A 24 2.85 -0.76 -11.99
N LEU A 25 2.80 0.40 -11.35
CA LEU A 25 3.60 1.57 -11.77
C LEU A 25 5.10 1.28 -11.71
N ALA A 26 5.55 0.62 -10.64
CA ALA A 26 6.95 0.21 -10.52
C ALA A 26 7.32 -0.84 -11.58
N ASP A 27 6.45 -1.80 -11.88
CA ASP A 27 6.68 -2.80 -12.92
C ASP A 27 6.75 -2.18 -14.32
N MET A 28 5.90 -1.18 -14.61
CA MET A 28 5.97 -0.41 -15.85
C MET A 28 7.31 0.31 -16.04
N SER A 29 8.03 0.62 -14.96
CA SER A 29 9.38 1.18 -15.07
C SER A 29 10.41 0.20 -15.68
N ASN A 30 10.15 -1.10 -15.61
CA ASN A 30 11.01 -2.16 -16.14
C ASN A 30 10.68 -2.55 -17.58
N ALA A 31 9.68 -1.92 -18.21
CA ALA A 31 9.33 -2.19 -19.59
C ALA A 31 10.54 -1.90 -20.52
N VAL A 32 10.69 -2.68 -21.60
CA VAL A 32 11.80 -2.54 -22.55
C VAL A 32 11.76 -1.17 -23.24
N PRO A 33 12.86 -0.40 -23.28
CA PRO A 33 12.92 0.85 -24.02
C PRO A 33 12.71 0.66 -25.52
N GLY A 34 11.90 1.52 -26.12
CA GLY A 34 11.75 1.59 -27.57
C GLY A 34 13.00 2.20 -28.20
N ALA A 35 13.34 1.77 -29.42
CA ALA A 35 14.51 2.28 -30.17
C ALA A 35 14.44 3.80 -30.45
N ASN A 36 13.26 4.41 -30.32
CA ASN A 36 13.01 5.84 -30.54
C ASN A 36 12.58 6.59 -29.26
N ASP A 37 12.77 6.00 -28.07
CA ASP A 37 12.37 6.66 -26.82
C ASP A 37 13.18 7.94 -26.61
N THR A 38 12.48 9.07 -26.48
CA THR A 38 13.11 10.35 -26.15
C THR A 38 13.73 10.30 -24.75
N GLN A 39 14.73 11.14 -24.48
CA GLN A 39 15.34 11.25 -23.15
C GLN A 39 14.30 11.55 -22.07
N GLU A 40 13.29 12.35 -22.40
CA GLU A 40 12.16 12.64 -21.50
C GLU A 40 11.35 11.39 -21.14
N THR A 41 11.10 10.50 -22.12
CA THR A 41 10.37 9.25 -21.92
C THR A 41 11.13 8.30 -21.01
N GLN A 42 12.46 8.27 -21.11
CA GLN A 42 13.33 7.45 -20.25
C GLN A 42 13.31 7.95 -18.80
N ILE A 43 13.41 9.27 -18.59
CA ILE A 43 13.32 9.88 -17.25
C ILE A 43 11.94 9.65 -16.63
N ALA A 44 10.87 9.82 -17.40
CA ALA A 44 9.51 9.56 -16.93
C ALA A 44 9.36 8.11 -16.45
N ARG A 45 9.91 7.14 -17.19
CA ARG A 45 9.91 5.72 -16.83
C ARG A 45 10.69 5.44 -15.55
N GLU A 46 11.88 6.01 -15.42
CA GLU A 46 12.70 5.87 -14.20
C GLU A 46 11.97 6.44 -12.96
N ASN A 47 11.29 7.57 -13.11
CA ASN A 47 10.49 8.17 -12.05
C ASN A 47 9.29 7.30 -11.63
N LEU A 48 8.73 6.48 -12.54
CA LEU A 48 7.67 5.53 -12.18
C LEU A 48 8.17 4.50 -11.16
N GLY A 49 9.40 4.00 -11.32
CA GLY A 49 9.99 3.02 -10.42
C GLY A 49 10.52 3.62 -9.12
N ARG A 50 11.09 4.82 -9.19
CA ARG A 50 11.78 5.44 -8.03
C ARG A 50 10.88 6.29 -7.15
N VAL A 51 9.86 6.93 -7.72
CA VAL A 51 9.05 7.94 -7.02
C VAL A 51 7.60 7.54 -6.97
N TRP A 52 6.96 7.38 -8.13
CA TRP A 52 5.50 7.25 -8.20
C TRP A 52 5.00 5.88 -7.72
N GLY A 53 5.62 4.78 -8.16
CA GLY A 53 5.28 3.44 -7.70
C GLY A 53 5.41 3.30 -6.19
N PRO A 54 6.56 3.64 -5.59
CA PRO A 54 6.73 3.65 -4.14
C PRO A 54 5.74 4.57 -3.42
N ALA A 55 5.54 5.82 -3.89
CA ALA A 55 4.61 6.75 -3.25
C ALA A 55 3.17 6.21 -3.19
N VAL A 56 2.68 5.67 -4.31
CA VAL A 56 1.33 5.09 -4.40
C VAL A 56 1.21 3.83 -3.53
N ALA A 57 2.24 2.98 -3.50
CA ALA A 57 2.28 1.80 -2.63
C ALA A 57 2.28 2.17 -1.14
N HIS A 58 3.02 3.22 -0.73
CA HIS A 58 3.00 3.70 0.65
C HIS A 58 1.62 4.16 1.08
N ILE A 59 0.91 4.94 0.24
CA ILE A 59 -0.47 5.34 0.50
C ILE A 59 -1.34 4.10 0.72
N GLY A 60 -1.23 3.10 -0.17
CA GLY A 60 -1.96 1.84 -0.03
C GLY A 60 -1.66 1.11 1.27
N MET A 61 -0.39 1.04 1.68
CA MET A 61 -0.01 0.43 2.96
C MET A 61 -0.60 1.17 4.16
N PHE A 62 -0.62 2.51 4.17
CA PHE A 62 -1.24 3.26 5.26
C PHE A 62 -2.75 3.03 5.37
N PHE A 63 -3.45 2.95 4.24
CA PHE A 63 -4.87 2.59 4.21
C PHE A 63 -5.09 1.16 4.70
N PHE A 64 -4.25 0.21 4.28
CA PHE A 64 -4.32 -1.17 4.71
C PHE A 64 -4.09 -1.34 6.22
N VAL A 65 -3.01 -0.74 6.75
CA VAL A 65 -2.68 -0.75 8.19
C VAL A 65 -3.82 -0.12 8.99
N SER A 66 -4.31 1.05 8.57
CA SER A 66 -5.45 1.72 9.22
C SER A 66 -6.69 0.82 9.20
N GLY A 67 -6.96 0.14 8.10
CA GLY A 67 -8.03 -0.85 7.97
C GLY A 67 -7.90 -2.01 8.94
N LEU A 68 -6.69 -2.55 9.17
CA LEU A 68 -6.43 -3.61 10.14
C LEU A 68 -6.67 -3.14 11.58
N PHE A 69 -6.22 -1.94 11.94
CA PHE A 69 -6.50 -1.36 13.26
C PHE A 69 -8.00 -1.12 13.46
N LEU A 70 -8.68 -0.54 12.47
CA LEU A 70 -10.13 -0.35 12.53
C LEU A 70 -10.87 -1.70 12.64
N ALA A 71 -10.42 -2.74 11.93
CA ALA A 71 -10.98 -4.08 12.04
C ALA A 71 -10.84 -4.64 13.46
N ALA A 72 -9.66 -4.53 14.05
CA ALA A 72 -9.40 -5.04 15.39
C ALA A 72 -10.19 -4.30 16.49
N LEU A 73 -10.42 -3.00 16.33
CA LEU A 73 -11.07 -2.16 17.33
C LEU A 73 -12.60 -2.16 17.22
N PHE A 74 -13.15 -2.12 16.00
CA PHE A 74 -14.57 -1.89 15.78
C PHE A 74 -15.37 -3.13 15.36
N LEU A 75 -14.72 -4.25 14.99
CA LEU A 75 -15.44 -5.49 14.73
C LEU A 75 -15.62 -6.27 16.03
N GLU A 76 -16.70 -5.95 16.75
CA GLU A 76 -16.96 -6.51 18.07
C GLU A 76 -17.31 -8.00 18.06
N ASP A 77 -17.88 -8.50 16.97
CA ASP A 77 -18.27 -9.91 16.83
C ASP A 77 -17.08 -10.86 16.53
N VAL A 78 -15.86 -10.33 16.50
CA VAL A 78 -14.64 -11.07 16.12
C VAL A 78 -13.95 -11.61 17.37
N ASP A 79 -13.51 -12.87 17.29
CA ASP A 79 -12.78 -13.57 18.34
C ASP A 79 -11.58 -12.74 18.85
N PRO A 80 -11.34 -12.66 20.19
CA PRO A 80 -10.19 -11.97 20.76
C PRO A 80 -8.84 -12.35 20.14
N PHE A 81 -8.63 -13.61 19.78
CA PHE A 81 -7.41 -14.09 19.12
C PHE A 81 -7.24 -13.46 17.73
N VAL A 82 -8.33 -13.35 16.96
CA VAL A 82 -8.30 -12.72 15.64
C VAL A 82 -8.02 -11.23 15.76
N ARG A 83 -8.62 -10.54 16.75
CA ARG A 83 -8.31 -9.12 16.99
C ARG A 83 -6.84 -8.91 17.34
N LEU A 84 -6.29 -9.72 18.24
CA LEU A 84 -4.87 -9.66 18.60
C LEU A 84 -3.99 -9.91 17.37
N PHE A 85 -4.34 -10.90 16.55
CA PHE A 85 -3.65 -11.18 15.30
C PHE A 85 -3.68 -10.00 14.33
N LEU A 86 -4.84 -9.35 14.15
CA LEU A 86 -4.97 -8.16 13.30
C LEU A 86 -4.13 -6.98 13.81
N LEU A 87 -4.04 -6.78 15.13
CA LEU A 87 -3.16 -5.76 15.73
C LEU A 87 -1.68 -6.06 15.48
N ILE A 88 -1.26 -7.31 15.66
CA ILE A 88 0.11 -7.75 15.38
C ILE A 88 0.43 -7.56 13.90
N LEU A 89 -0.46 -7.98 13.00
CA LEU A 89 -0.30 -7.78 11.56
C LEU A 89 -0.22 -6.30 11.19
N GLY A 90 -1.09 -5.46 11.75
CA GLY A 90 -1.06 -4.02 11.53
C GLY A 90 0.25 -3.39 11.99
N PHE A 91 0.76 -3.82 13.14
CA PHE A 91 2.04 -3.35 13.67
C PHE A 91 3.22 -3.80 12.81
N VAL A 92 3.27 -5.08 12.40
CA VAL A 92 4.32 -5.60 11.51
C VAL A 92 4.29 -4.89 10.15
N ALA A 93 3.11 -4.69 9.58
CA ALA A 93 2.95 -3.96 8.32
C ALA A 93 3.43 -2.50 8.46
N LEU A 94 3.14 -1.83 9.57
CA LEU A 94 3.66 -0.49 9.85
C LEU A 94 5.19 -0.47 9.93
N LEU A 95 5.80 -1.46 10.61
CA LEU A 95 7.26 -1.56 10.68
C LEU A 95 7.88 -1.81 9.29
N LEU A 96 7.27 -2.64 8.45
CA LEU A 96 7.74 -2.89 7.09
C LEU A 96 7.68 -1.63 6.22
N VAL A 97 6.61 -0.82 6.36
CA VAL A 97 6.51 0.49 5.70
C VAL A 97 7.66 1.38 6.10
N LEU A 98 7.91 1.50 7.40
CA LEU A 98 8.95 2.40 7.92
C LEU A 98 10.35 1.92 7.52
N ALA A 99 10.59 0.60 7.53
CA ALA A 99 11.88 0.02 7.19
C ALA A 99 12.23 0.10 5.70
N ASN A 100 11.23 0.11 4.82
CA ASN A 100 11.43 0.02 3.37
C ASN A 100 11.10 1.30 2.60
N SER A 101 11.05 2.47 3.27
CA SER A 101 10.66 3.72 2.64
C SER A 101 11.85 4.62 2.27
N PRO A 102 12.42 4.49 1.04
CA PRO A 102 13.44 5.42 0.56
C PRO A 102 12.90 6.85 0.38
N THR A 103 11.58 7.00 0.23
CA THR A 103 10.91 8.30 0.12
C THR A 103 10.70 9.02 1.46
N ILE A 104 10.73 8.32 2.59
CA ILE A 104 10.54 8.91 3.93
C ILE A 104 11.88 9.03 4.68
N PHE A 105 12.79 8.07 4.53
CA PHE A 105 14.01 7.99 5.36
C PHE A 105 15.33 8.16 4.60
N GLY A 106 15.31 8.29 3.27
CA GLY A 106 16.49 8.65 2.45
C GLY A 106 17.40 7.48 2.11
#